data_AF-A0A952TCM5-F1
#
_entry.id   AF-A0A952TCM5-F1
#
_cell.length_a   1.000
_cell.length_b   1.000
_cell.length_c   1.000
_cell.angle_alpha   90.00
_cell.angle_beta   90.00
_cell.angle_gamma   90.00
#
_symmetry.space_group_name_H-M   'P 1'
#
loop_
_entity.id
_entity.type
_entity.pdbx_description
1 polymer ?
#
loop_
_entity_poly.entity_id
_entity_poly.type
_entity_poly.pdbx_seq_one_letter_code
_entity_poly.pdbx_strand_id
1 'polypeptide(L)'
;MSNYFTSGLIFRHDAQAIAQSKHPALTSFYHRIKARKGALGAIKATARKIAVIFYNVMTKGIEFAEQGIKLYELKIKERQMKYLQKQAQRFGLMLTPKLQV
;
A
#
# COMPACT_ATOMS: atom_id res chain seq x y z
N MET A 1 -29.24 -23.15 -5.06
CA MET A 1 -28.51 -22.07 -5.74
C MET A 1 -27.13 -22.00 -5.10
N SER A 2 -26.10 -22.51 -5.76
CA SER A 2 -24.78 -22.65 -5.14
C SER A 2 -24.08 -21.30 -5.04
N ASN A 3 -24.01 -20.74 -3.83
CA ASN A 3 -23.21 -19.56 -3.51
C ASN A 3 -21.74 -19.97 -3.39
N TYR A 4 -21.10 -20.25 -4.52
CA TYR A 4 -19.64 -20.27 -4.56
C TYR A 4 -19.17 -18.82 -4.36
N PHE A 5 -18.69 -18.50 -3.16
CA PHE A 5 -18.08 -17.20 -2.90
C PHE A 5 -16.78 -17.11 -3.71
N THR A 6 -16.88 -16.58 -4.93
CA THR A 6 -15.71 -16.31 -5.76
C THR A 6 -14.78 -15.41 -4.96
N SER A 7 -13.59 -15.89 -4.59
CA SER A 7 -12.68 -15.17 -3.69
C SER A 7 -12.38 -13.75 -4.18
N GLY A 8 -12.42 -13.52 -5.50
CA GLY A 8 -12.29 -12.19 -6.10
C GLY A 8 -13.40 -11.19 -5.71
N LEU A 9 -14.63 -11.64 -5.47
CA LEU A 9 -15.74 -10.78 -5.02
C LEU A 9 -15.58 -10.37 -3.56
N ILE A 10 -15.13 -11.30 -2.70
CA ILE A 10 -14.84 -11.03 -1.28
C ILE A 10 -13.76 -9.94 -1.20
N PHE A 11 -12.60 -10.14 -1.82
CA PHE A 11 -11.52 -9.16 -1.74
C PHE A 11 -11.86 -7.83 -2.41
N ARG A 12 -12.75 -7.82 -3.41
CA ARG A 12 -13.27 -6.57 -4.00
C ARG A 12 -14.14 -5.81 -2.99
N HIS A 13 -15.02 -6.51 -2.29
CA HIS A 13 -15.85 -5.93 -1.24
C HIS A 13 -14.98 -5.37 -0.10
N ASP A 14 -13.98 -6.13 0.36
CA ASP A 14 -13.04 -5.69 1.39
C ASP A 14 -12.25 -4.45 0.94
N ALA A 15 -11.84 -4.41 -0.33
CA ALA A 15 -11.16 -3.23 -0.89
C ALA A 15 -12.05 -1.98 -0.89
N GLN A 16 -13.36 -2.12 -1.10
CA GLN A 16 -14.33 -1.02 -1.02
C GLN A 16 -14.55 -0.54 0.42
N ALA A 17 -14.57 -1.46 1.38
CA ALA A 17 -14.63 -1.14 2.80
C ALA A 17 -13.37 -0.40 3.25
N ILE A 18 -12.19 -0.88 2.84
CA ILE A 18 -10.90 -0.23 3.12
C ILE A 18 -10.85 1.18 2.56
N ALA A 19 -11.39 1.42 1.36
CA ALA A 19 -11.44 2.75 0.76
C ALA A 19 -12.18 3.80 1.61
N GLN A 20 -13.05 3.36 2.52
CA GLN A 20 -13.82 4.20 3.45
C GLN A 20 -13.31 4.09 4.90
N SER A 21 -12.35 3.21 5.15
CA SER A 21 -11.84 2.91 6.49
C SER A 21 -10.82 3.95 6.96
N LYS A 22 -10.75 4.14 8.28
CA LYS A 22 -9.76 5.00 8.94
C LYS A 22 -8.36 4.35 9.06
N HIS A 23 -8.15 3.14 8.52
CA HIS A 23 -6.87 2.44 8.63
C HIS A 23 -5.79 3.07 7.71
N PRO A 24 -4.74 3.71 8.26
CA PRO A 24 -3.86 4.57 7.46
C PRO A 24 -3.08 3.83 6.36
N ALA A 25 -2.62 2.61 6.62
CA ALA A 25 -1.70 1.90 5.75
C ALA A 25 -2.33 1.41 4.43
N LEU A 26 -3.55 0.86 4.48
CA LEU A 26 -4.24 0.32 3.30
C LEU A 26 -5.03 1.41 2.57
N THR A 27 -5.61 2.36 3.29
CA THR A 27 -6.32 3.51 2.71
C THR A 27 -5.35 4.42 1.94
N SER A 28 -4.16 4.69 2.48
CA SER A 28 -3.12 5.45 1.75
C SER A 28 -2.65 4.76 0.45
N PHE A 29 -2.54 3.42 0.47
CA PHE A 29 -2.26 2.64 -0.74
C PHE A 29 -3.35 2.85 -1.78
N TYR A 30 -4.63 2.70 -1.38
CA TYR A 30 -5.77 2.91 -2.26
C TYR A 30 -5.77 4.31 -2.89
N HIS A 31 -5.63 5.37 -2.10
CA HIS A 31 -5.63 6.75 -2.62
C HIS A 31 -4.47 7.02 -3.59
N ARG A 32 -3.28 6.48 -3.31
CA ARG A 32 -2.13 6.61 -4.23
C ARG A 32 -2.32 5.88 -5.56
N ILE A 33 -3.06 4.77 -5.58
CA ILE A 33 -3.43 4.13 -6.84
C ILE A 33 -4.55 4.92 -7.52
N LYS A 34 -5.56 5.36 -6.76
CA LYS A 34 -6.71 6.12 -7.26
C LYS A 34 -6.26 7.40 -7.98
N ALA A 35 -5.32 8.14 -7.41
CA ALA A 35 -4.75 9.34 -8.01
C ALA A 35 -4.04 9.10 -9.35
N ARG A 36 -3.57 7.87 -9.62
CA ARG A 36 -2.83 7.53 -10.85
C ARG A 36 -3.65 6.77 -11.89
N LYS A 37 -4.62 5.95 -11.46
CA LYS A 37 -5.33 4.98 -12.32
C LYS A 37 -6.86 5.01 -12.16
N GLY A 38 -7.40 5.95 -11.38
CA GLY A 38 -8.83 6.02 -11.09
C GLY A 38 -9.33 4.98 -10.10
N ALA A 39 -10.62 5.06 -9.75
CA ALA A 39 -11.24 4.28 -8.68
C ALA A 39 -11.28 2.77 -8.98
N LEU A 40 -11.69 2.37 -10.18
CA LEU A 40 -11.78 0.95 -10.56
C LEU A 40 -10.42 0.24 -10.52
N GLY A 41 -9.37 0.92 -11.02
CA GLY A 41 -8.00 0.40 -10.96
C GLY A 41 -7.48 0.30 -9.52
N ALA A 42 -7.86 1.24 -8.65
CA ALA A 42 -7.49 1.22 -7.24
C ALA A 42 -8.17 0.06 -6.48
N ILE A 43 -9.46 -0.19 -6.70
CA ILE A 43 -10.16 -1.32 -6.06
C ILE A 43 -9.51 -2.65 -6.44
N LYS A 44 -9.22 -2.89 -7.73
CA LYS A 44 -8.56 -4.12 -8.19
C LYS A 44 -7.18 -4.29 -7.57
N ALA A 45 -6.37 -3.22 -7.54
CA ALA A 45 -5.04 -3.26 -6.95
C ALA A 45 -5.07 -3.51 -5.43
N THR A 46 -6.02 -2.91 -4.72
CA THR A 46 -6.22 -3.10 -3.28
C THR A 46 -6.71 -4.52 -2.99
N ALA A 47 -7.67 -5.06 -3.74
CA ALA A 47 -8.14 -6.43 -3.62
C ALA A 47 -6.99 -7.44 -3.79
N ARG A 48 -6.15 -7.25 -4.81
CA ARG A 48 -4.93 -8.05 -5.01
C ARG A 48 -3.98 -7.98 -3.81
N LYS A 49 -3.80 -6.78 -3.25
CA LYS A 49 -2.92 -6.59 -2.08
C LYS A 49 -3.44 -7.32 -0.85
N ILE A 50 -4.74 -7.26 -0.58
CA ILE A 50 -5.40 -7.98 0.51
C ILE A 50 -5.24 -9.50 0.31
N ALA A 51 -5.52 -10.00 -0.90
CA ALA A 51 -5.40 -11.42 -1.21
C ALA A 51 -3.97 -11.95 -1.00
N VAL A 52 -2.94 -11.17 -1.36
CA VAL A 52 -1.53 -11.53 -1.14
C VAL A 52 -1.18 -11.55 0.35
N ILE A 53 -1.66 -10.56 1.13
CA ILE A 53 -1.45 -10.54 2.58
C ILE A 53 -2.12 -11.76 3.21
N PHE A 54 -3.39 -12.02 2.87
CA PHE A 54 -4.14 -13.19 3.35
C PHE A 54 -3.40 -14.50 3.03
N TYR A 55 -2.99 -14.70 1.77
CA TYR A 55 -2.26 -15.89 1.35
C TYR A 55 -0.94 -16.06 2.10
N ASN A 56 -0.16 -14.98 2.27
CA ASN A 56 1.11 -15.04 2.99
C ASN A 56 0.91 -15.37 4.47
N VAL A 57 -0.11 -14.80 5.11
CA VAL A 57 -0.46 -15.14 6.51
C VAL A 57 -0.83 -16.61 6.62
N MET A 58 -1.67 -17.12 5.71
CA MET A 58 -2.14 -18.50 5.73
C MET A 58 -1.03 -19.53 5.43
N THR A 59 -0.04 -19.16 4.61
CA THR A 59 1.00 -20.12 4.15
C THR A 59 2.32 -20.01 4.90
N LYS A 60 2.66 -18.83 5.43
CA LYS A 60 3.98 -18.53 6.03
C LYS A 60 3.89 -17.98 7.44
N GLY A 61 2.67 -17.81 7.97
CA GLY A 61 2.44 -17.24 9.29
C GLY A 61 2.45 -15.72 9.32
N ILE A 62 2.04 -15.18 10.46
CA ILE A 62 1.83 -13.74 10.69
C ILE A 62 3.17 -12.98 10.70
N GLU A 63 4.19 -13.54 11.34
CA GLU A 63 5.51 -12.90 11.47
C GLU A 63 6.15 -12.61 10.10
N PHE A 64 6.03 -13.55 9.16
CA PHE A 64 6.51 -13.37 7.80
C PHE A 64 5.77 -12.22 7.08
N ALA A 65 4.45 -12.12 7.29
CA ALA A 65 3.65 -11.05 6.68
C ALA A 65 4.02 -9.67 7.26
N GLU A 66 4.24 -9.56 8.57
CA GLU A 66 4.65 -8.32 9.23
C GLU A 66 6.03 -7.83 8.76
N GLN A 67 7.00 -8.75 8.65
CA GLN A 67 8.31 -8.41 8.09
C GLN A 67 8.18 -7.88 6.66
N GLY A 68 7.34 -8.51 5.84
CA GLY A 68 7.03 -8.05 4.49
C GLY A 68 6.43 -6.64 4.45
N ILE A 69 5.55 -6.30 5.41
CA ILE A 69 4.97 -4.95 5.53
C ILE A 69 6.04 -3.93 5.91
N LYS A 70 6.87 -4.22 6.92
CA LYS A 70 7.97 -3.33 7.36
C LYS A 70 8.95 -3.02 6.23
N LEU A 71 9.37 -4.05 5.49
CA LEU A 71 10.24 -3.89 4.32
C LEU A 71 9.60 -3.05 3.21
N TYR A 72 8.28 -3.19 3.02
CA TYR A 72 7.54 -2.39 2.05
C TYR A 72 7.50 -0.90 2.42
N GLU A 73 7.30 -0.59 3.70
CA GLU A 73 7.30 0.79 4.20
C GLU A 73 8.67 1.45 4.06
N LEU A 74 9.76 0.73 4.39
CA LEU A 74 11.13 1.20 4.20
C LEU A 74 11.40 1.56 2.73
N LYS A 75 11.01 0.71 1.78
CA LYS A 75 11.15 0.99 0.34
C LYS A 75 10.36 2.22 -0.11
N ILE A 76 9.19 2.48 0.48
CA ILE A 76 8.44 3.71 0.20
C ILE A 76 9.20 4.92 0.71
N LYS A 77 9.69 4.88 1.95
CA LYS A 77 10.46 5.97 2.57
C LYS A 77 11.72 6.30 1.76
N GLU A 78 12.46 5.28 1.33
CA GLU A 78 13.65 5.45 0.48
C GLU A 78 13.31 6.13 -0.86
N ARG A 79 12.22 5.72 -1.51
CA ARG A 79 11.78 6.33 -2.77
C ARG A 79 11.38 7.79 -2.58
N GLN A 80 10.68 8.11 -1.49
CA GLN A 80 10.33 9.49 -1.14
C GLN A 80 11.59 10.32 -0.90
N MET A 81 12.57 9.80 -0.15
CA MET A 81 13.82 10.50 0.11
C MET A 81 14.61 10.78 -1.17
N LYS A 82 14.74 9.77 -2.05
CA LYS A 82 15.39 9.94 -3.36
C LYS A 82 14.66 10.95 -4.25
N TYR A 83 13.33 10.96 -4.22
CA TYR A 83 12.54 11.95 -4.94
C TYR A 83 12.78 13.37 -4.42
N LEU A 84 12.76 13.56 -3.10
CA LEU A 84 13.03 14.85 -2.46
C LEU A 84 14.42 15.37 -2.80
N GLN A 85 15.45 14.52 -2.69
CA GLN A 85 16.81 14.88 -3.06
C GLN A 85 16.91 15.33 -4.52
N LYS A 86 16.27 14.61 -5.44
CA LYS A 86 16.21 14.99 -6.86
C LYS A 86 15.49 16.32 -7.08
N GLN A 87 14.38 16.58 -6.39
CA GLN A 87 13.68 17.85 -6.51
C GLN A 87 14.52 19.00 -5.96
N ALA A 88 15.18 18.83 -4.80
CA ALA A 88 16.07 19.84 -4.23
C ALA A 88 17.19 20.21 -5.22
N GLN A 89 17.84 19.20 -5.82
CA GLN A 89 18.91 19.42 -6.81
C GLN A 89 18.43 20.23 -8.03
N ARG A 90 17.18 20.03 -8.49
CA ARG A 90 16.62 20.80 -9.62
C ARG A 90 16.50 22.29 -9.33
N PHE A 91 16.37 22.68 -8.06
CA PHE A 91 16.30 24.07 -7.62
C PHE A 91 17.64 24.59 -7.07
N GLY A 92 18.73 23.84 -7.21
CA GLY A 92 20.03 24.22 -6.64
C GLY A 92 20.09 24.15 -5.11
N LEU A 93 19.17 23.43 -4.49
CA LEU A 93 19.08 23.27 -3.03
C LEU A 93 19.70 21.94 -2.58
N MET A 94 20.20 21.91 -1.35
CA MET A 94 20.71 20.70 -0.70
C MET A 94 19.78 20.27 0.44
N LEU A 95 19.38 19.00 0.43
CA LEU A 95 18.54 18.43 1.49
C LEU A 95 19.42 18.06 2.69
N THR A 96 19.27 18.76 3.81
CA THR A 96 19.95 18.45 5.07
C THR A 96 19.00 17.76 6.05
N PRO A 97 19.40 16.64 6.68
CA PRO A 97 18.58 16.02 7.72
C PRO A 97 18.45 16.97 8.90
N LYS A 98 17.24 17.10 9.45
CA LYS A 98 17.03 17.87 10.67
C LYS A 98 17.66 17.09 11.84
N LEU A 99 18.63 17.70 12.53
CA LEU A 99 19.19 17.19 13.78
C LEU A 99 18.02 17.01 14.77
N GLN A 100 17.78 15.78 15.20
CA GLN A 100 16.87 15.49 16.30
C GLN A 100 17.67 15.73 17.59
N VAL A 101 17.33 16.80 18.31
CA VAL A 101 17.70 17.01 19.71
C VAL A 101 16.69 16.29 20.58
#